data_AF-A0A2U1VQB9-F1
#
_entry.id   AF-A0A2U1VQB9-F1
#
_cell.length_a   1.000
_cell.length_b   1.000
_cell.length_c   1.000
_cell.angle_alpha   90.00
_cell.angle_beta   90.00
_cell.angle_gamma   90.00
#
_symmetry.space_group_name_H-M   'P 1'
#
loop_
_entity.id
_entity.type
_entity.pdbx_description
1 polymer ?
#
loop_
_entity_poly.entity_id
_entity_poly.type
_entity_poly.pdbx_seq_one_letter_code
_entity_poly.pdbx_strand_id
1 'polypeptide(L)'
;MTSTTITPPARSVLDEAPDNLKAFVGSLADKVAQGANWMVRKKTLCDYMLSLGAYLTLSPAERLELAGTSGVELPPEDGNGGELPAKFGEVLPFYVGAILERLGEERIAGAEQAAVYVLSIHPEHQAAAEAWMTADPRNAKAVRKVVRGDKRFATLLKTARLTGARAGALTEEGARS
;
A
#
# COMPACT_ATOMS: atom_id res chain seq x y z
N MET A 1 19.31 -15.34 4.31
CA MET A 1 18.17 -14.47 3.95
C MET A 1 18.69 -13.45 2.95
N THR A 2 18.14 -13.43 1.73
CA THR A 2 18.52 -12.43 0.71
C THR A 2 17.85 -11.11 1.05
N SER A 3 18.64 -10.05 1.18
CA SER A 3 18.14 -8.67 1.27
C SER A 3 18.47 -7.95 -0.03
N THR A 4 17.57 -7.08 -0.48
CA THR A 4 17.74 -6.30 -1.71
C THR A 4 17.75 -4.83 -1.38
N THR A 5 18.74 -4.09 -1.86
CA THR A 5 18.83 -2.64 -1.66
C THR A 5 17.68 -1.92 -2.34
N ILE A 6 17.14 -0.90 -1.68
CA ILE A 6 16.15 0.02 -2.24
C ILE A 6 16.90 1.25 -2.73
N THR A 7 16.80 1.54 -4.03
CA THR A 7 17.28 2.81 -4.56
C THR A 7 16.31 3.91 -4.13
N PRO A 8 16.79 5.05 -3.58
CA PRO A 8 15.93 6.18 -3.28
C PRO A 8 15.21 6.66 -4.56
N PRO A 9 13.93 7.06 -4.48
CA PRO A 9 13.25 7.63 -5.63
C PRO A 9 13.98 8.84 -6.21
N ALA A 10 14.10 8.89 -7.54
CA ALA A 10 14.75 10.00 -8.22
C ALA A 10 14.01 11.34 -8.02
N ARG A 11 12.70 11.28 -7.77
CA ARG A 11 11.85 12.42 -7.47
C ARG A 11 10.83 12.02 -6.41
N SER A 12 10.60 12.91 -5.43
CA SER A 12 9.57 12.67 -4.43
C SER A 12 8.18 12.93 -5.01
N VAL A 13 7.23 12.05 -4.73
CA VAL A 13 5.81 12.31 -5.05
C VAL A 13 5.23 13.44 -4.19
N LEU A 14 5.92 13.81 -3.11
CA LEU A 14 5.50 14.91 -2.24
C LEU A 14 6.05 16.27 -2.66
N ASP A 15 6.98 16.39 -3.61
CA ASP A 15 7.61 17.69 -3.94
C ASP A 15 6.56 18.79 -4.23
N GLU A 16 5.61 18.48 -5.11
CA GLU A 16 4.54 19.40 -5.53
C GLU A 16 3.24 19.25 -4.72
N ALA A 17 3.23 18.40 -3.69
CA ALA A 17 2.03 18.17 -2.89
C ALA A 17 1.74 19.39 -1.97
N PRO A 18 0.45 19.73 -1.77
CA PRO A 18 0.05 20.71 -0.77
C PRO A 18 0.50 20.34 0.65
N ASP A 19 0.80 21.33 1.49
CA ASP A 19 1.36 21.12 2.84
C ASP A 19 0.44 20.30 3.76
N ASN A 20 -0.88 20.49 3.63
CA ASN A 20 -1.86 19.68 4.37
C ASN A 20 -1.81 18.20 3.97
N LEU A 21 -1.60 17.90 2.68
CA LEU A 21 -1.42 16.53 2.21
C LEU A 21 -0.10 15.94 2.69
N LYS A 22 0.99 16.72 2.64
CA LYS A 22 2.30 16.32 3.19
C LYS A 22 2.20 15.99 4.68
N ALA A 23 1.52 16.82 5.47
CA ALA A 23 1.31 16.60 6.90
C ALA A 23 0.44 15.36 7.16
N PHE A 24 -0.65 15.19 6.40
CA PHE A 24 -1.52 14.03 6.51
C PHE A 24 -0.77 12.73 6.22
N VAL A 25 -0.06 12.65 5.10
CA VAL A 25 0.75 11.48 4.74
C VAL A 25 1.85 11.23 5.77
N GLY A 26 2.51 12.28 6.26
CA GLY A 26 3.49 12.17 7.34
C GLY A 26 2.91 11.49 8.57
N SER A 27 1.71 11.90 9.02
CA SER A 27 1.04 11.28 10.15
C SER A 27 0.68 9.80 9.92
N LEU A 28 0.35 9.42 8.68
CA LEU A 28 0.11 8.01 8.34
C LEU A 28 1.42 7.21 8.36
N ALA A 29 2.49 7.77 7.80
CA ALA A 29 3.80 7.14 7.80
C ALA A 29 4.32 6.92 9.23
N ASP A 30 4.15 7.89 10.12
CA ASP A 30 4.54 7.77 11.54
C ASP A 30 3.79 6.61 12.22
N LYS A 31 2.48 6.48 11.98
CA LYS A 31 1.68 5.37 12.53
C LYS A 31 2.09 4.02 11.95
N VAL A 32 2.43 3.96 10.66
CA VAL A 32 2.96 2.75 10.03
C VAL A 32 4.34 2.41 10.61
N ALA A 33 5.21 3.39 10.84
CA ALA A 33 6.57 3.20 11.36
C ALA A 33 6.59 2.57 12.77
N GLN A 34 5.58 2.87 13.59
CA GLN A 34 5.42 2.31 14.95
C GLN A 34 5.24 0.78 14.98
N GLY A 35 4.88 0.15 13.85
CA GLY A 35 4.76 -1.31 13.80
C GLY A 35 6.11 -1.99 14.01
N ALA A 36 6.17 -2.92 14.97
CA ALA A 36 7.39 -3.63 15.38
C ALA A 36 8.03 -4.50 14.27
N ASN A 37 7.27 -4.84 13.23
CA ASN A 37 7.75 -5.57 12.05
C ASN A 37 6.81 -5.34 10.86
N TRP A 38 7.22 -5.77 9.67
CA TRP A 38 6.47 -5.55 8.44
C TRP A 38 5.09 -6.21 8.38
N MET A 39 4.82 -7.25 9.17
CA MET A 39 3.47 -7.80 9.29
C MET A 39 2.53 -6.77 9.94
N VAL A 40 2.96 -6.15 11.04
CA VAL A 40 2.18 -5.09 11.72
C VAL A 40 2.08 -3.85 10.83
N ARG A 41 3.20 -3.39 10.24
CA ARG A 41 3.20 -2.21 9.37
C ARG A 41 2.28 -2.38 8.16
N LYS A 42 2.32 -3.54 7.50
CA LYS A 42 1.42 -3.87 6.40
C LYS A 42 -0.04 -3.86 6.84
N LYS A 43 -0.38 -4.44 8.00
CA LYS A 43 -1.74 -4.39 8.55
C LYS A 43 -2.19 -2.94 8.71
N THR A 44 -1.40 -2.13 9.43
CA THR A 44 -1.71 -0.72 9.68
C THR A 44 -1.90 0.07 8.39
N LEU A 45 -1.01 -0.12 7.40
CA LEU A 45 -1.15 0.50 6.09
C LEU A 45 -2.45 0.06 5.39
N CYS A 46 -2.77 -1.23 5.40
CA CYS A 46 -4.00 -1.74 4.78
C CYS A 46 -5.25 -1.12 5.41
N ASP A 47 -5.29 -1.07 6.75
CA ASP A 47 -6.43 -0.53 7.49
C ASP A 47 -6.66 0.95 7.13
N TYR A 48 -5.58 1.75 7.07
CA TYR A 48 -5.70 3.15 6.66
C TYR A 48 -6.08 3.33 5.20
N MET A 49 -5.51 2.55 4.27
CA MET A 49 -5.84 2.68 2.85
C MET A 49 -7.27 2.25 2.55
N LEU A 50 -7.77 1.20 3.21
CA LEU A 50 -9.17 0.78 3.10
C LEU A 50 -10.11 1.84 3.69
N SER A 51 -9.79 2.37 4.86
CA SER A 51 -10.58 3.42 5.51
C SER A 51 -10.61 4.70 4.68
N LEU A 52 -9.48 5.10 4.08
CA LEU A 52 -9.41 6.23 3.17
C LEU A 52 -10.23 5.98 1.90
N GLY A 53 -10.12 4.78 1.33
CA GLY A 53 -10.91 4.37 0.17
C GLY A 53 -12.42 4.41 0.45
N ALA A 54 -12.84 3.94 1.62
CA ALA A 54 -14.24 4.03 2.08
C ALA A 54 -14.67 5.48 2.36
N TYR A 55 -13.82 6.30 2.97
CA TYR A 55 -14.12 7.72 3.17
C TYR A 55 -14.35 8.44 1.82
N LEU A 56 -13.61 8.07 0.78
CA LEU A 56 -13.75 8.63 -0.55
C LEU A 56 -15.00 8.14 -1.31
N THR A 57 -15.71 7.11 -0.84
CA THR A 57 -17.02 6.72 -1.41
C THR A 57 -18.15 7.61 -0.87
N LEU A 58 -17.98 8.18 0.32
CA LEU A 58 -18.98 9.05 0.95
C LEU A 58 -19.21 10.31 0.11
N SER A 59 -20.46 10.76 0.06
CA SER A 59 -20.86 12.05 -0.49
C SER A 59 -20.30 13.22 0.34
N PRO A 60 -20.21 14.44 -0.21
CA PRO A 60 -19.77 15.60 0.55
C PRO A 60 -20.58 15.86 1.83
N ALA A 61 -21.88 15.56 1.82
CA ALA A 61 -22.76 15.72 2.97
C ALA A 61 -22.43 14.72 4.09
N GLU A 62 -22.27 13.43 3.75
CA GLU A 62 -21.88 12.38 4.70
C GLU A 62 -20.48 12.64 5.28
N ARG A 63 -19.56 13.19 4.47
CA ARG A 63 -18.22 13.58 4.96
C ARG A 63 -18.28 14.75 5.94
N LEU A 64 -19.17 15.72 5.70
CA LEU A 64 -19.36 16.86 6.58
C LEU A 64 -19.99 16.44 7.91
N GLU A 65 -20.94 15.51 7.86
CA GLU A 65 -21.55 14.90 9.05
C GLU A 65 -20.51 14.15 9.89
N LEU A 66 -19.69 13.31 9.26
CA LEU A 66 -18.61 12.59 9.93
C LEU A 66 -17.52 13.53 10.51
N ALA A 67 -17.26 14.66 9.85
CA ALA A 67 -16.34 15.68 10.35
C ALA A 67 -16.93 16.50 11.51
N GLY A 68 -18.26 16.60 11.59
CA GLY A 68 -18.99 17.29 12.66
C GLY A 68 -19.12 16.46 13.96
N THR A 69 -18.95 15.15 13.89
CA THR A 69 -18.85 14.27 15.07
C THR A 69 -17.43 14.31 15.63
N SER A 70 -17.23 15.04 16.72
CA SER A 70 -15.96 15.12 17.46
C SER A 70 -15.56 13.74 17.98
N GLY A 71 -14.61 13.08 17.31
CA GLY A 71 -14.11 11.75 17.68
C GLY A 71 -14.46 10.70 16.64
N VAL A 72 -13.81 10.76 15.49
CA VAL A 72 -13.93 9.71 14.46
C VAL A 72 -13.19 8.47 14.95
N GLU A 73 -13.91 7.58 15.62
CA GLU A 73 -13.63 6.15 15.52
C GLU A 73 -14.18 5.72 14.15
N LEU A 74 -13.28 5.27 13.27
CA LEU A 74 -13.67 4.75 11.96
C LEU A 74 -14.68 3.61 12.17
N PRO A 75 -15.70 3.48 11.29
CA PRO A 75 -16.74 2.48 11.46
C PRO A 75 -16.13 1.09 11.64
N PRO A 76 -16.73 0.23 12.48
CA PRO A 76 -16.23 -1.10 12.77
C PRO A 76 -16.01 -1.89 11.46
N GLU A 77 -14.95 -2.71 11.44
CA GLU A 77 -14.63 -3.63 10.34
C GLU A 77 -15.79 -4.62 10.13
N ASP A 78 -16.79 -4.24 9.36
CA ASP A 78 -17.63 -5.19 8.67
C ASP A 78 -16.73 -5.79 7.59
N GLY A 79 -16.13 -6.95 7.90
CA GLY A 79 -15.09 -7.65 7.12
C GLY A 79 -15.47 -8.08 5.69
N ASN A 80 -16.38 -7.38 5.04
CA ASN A 80 -16.69 -7.51 3.64
C ASN A 80 -16.08 -6.33 2.89
N GLY A 81 -14.87 -6.52 2.35
CA GLY A 81 -14.21 -5.55 1.49
C GLY A 81 -15.07 -5.21 0.29
N GLY A 82 -15.89 -4.16 0.42
CA GLY A 82 -16.65 -3.57 -0.66
C GLY A 82 -15.70 -3.14 -1.78
N GLU A 83 -16.22 -3.06 -3.00
CA GLU A 83 -15.43 -2.56 -4.12
C GLU A 83 -15.05 -1.10 -3.87
N LEU A 84 -13.75 -0.86 -3.78
CA LEU A 84 -13.23 0.50 -3.68
C LEU A 84 -13.45 1.24 -5.00
N PRO A 85 -13.72 2.56 -4.98
CA PRO A 85 -13.91 3.34 -6.20
C PRO A 85 -12.69 3.22 -7.11
N ALA A 86 -12.93 3.13 -8.43
CA ALA A 86 -11.85 3.17 -9.42
C ALA A 86 -10.95 4.41 -9.23
N LYS A 87 -11.54 5.58 -8.93
CA LYS A 87 -10.81 6.81 -8.60
C LYS A 87 -9.86 6.68 -7.41
N PHE A 88 -10.18 5.82 -6.43
CA PHE A 88 -9.24 5.55 -5.33
C PHE A 88 -8.08 4.66 -5.80
N GLY A 89 -8.33 3.70 -6.67
CA GLY A 89 -7.27 2.89 -7.28
C GLY A 89 -6.24 3.71 -8.06
N GLU A 90 -6.64 4.86 -8.62
CA GLU A 90 -5.73 5.78 -9.32
C GLU A 90 -4.76 6.49 -8.36
N VAL A 91 -5.18 6.78 -7.13
CA VAL A 91 -4.38 7.52 -6.13
C VAL A 91 -3.74 6.61 -5.07
N LEU A 92 -4.18 5.36 -4.94
CA LEU A 92 -3.64 4.41 -3.97
C LEU A 92 -2.12 4.23 -4.10
N PRO A 93 -1.54 4.04 -5.31
CA PRO A 93 -0.08 3.92 -5.45
C PRO A 93 0.68 5.17 -5.00
N PHE A 94 0.09 6.36 -5.16
CA PHE A 94 0.65 7.62 -4.68
C PHE A 94 0.75 7.63 -3.16
N TYR A 95 -0.35 7.32 -2.45
CA TYR A 95 -0.33 7.26 -0.98
C TYR A 95 0.66 6.22 -0.46
N VAL A 96 0.70 5.03 -1.06
CA VAL A 96 1.66 4.00 -0.68
C VAL A 96 3.10 4.46 -0.93
N GLY A 97 3.39 5.04 -2.10
CA GLY A 97 4.71 5.58 -2.42
C GLY A 97 5.17 6.66 -1.44
N ALA A 98 4.30 7.62 -1.16
CA ALA A 98 4.61 8.72 -0.25
C ALA A 98 4.84 8.24 1.20
N ILE A 99 4.11 7.21 1.66
CA ILE A 99 4.37 6.56 2.95
C ILE A 99 5.72 5.86 2.93
N LEU A 100 6.04 5.10 1.88
CA LEU A 100 7.30 4.37 1.77
C LEU A 100 8.52 5.30 1.69
N GLU A 101 8.43 6.41 0.95
CA GLU A 101 9.44 7.46 0.96
C GLU A 101 9.74 7.96 2.38
N ARG A 102 8.69 8.21 3.17
CA ARG A 102 8.80 8.69 4.55
C ARG A 102 9.39 7.64 5.49
N LEU A 103 9.09 6.36 5.28
CA LEU A 103 9.72 5.27 6.04
C LEU A 103 11.22 5.15 5.77
N GLY A 104 11.67 5.54 4.56
CA GLY A 104 13.11 5.68 4.25
C GLY A 104 13.90 4.38 4.37
N GLU A 105 13.27 3.25 4.09
CA GLU A 105 13.90 1.94 4.28
C GLU A 105 14.94 1.68 3.19
N GLU A 106 16.11 1.18 3.59
CA GLU A 106 17.24 1.00 2.68
C GLU A 106 17.23 -0.35 1.98
N ARG A 107 16.50 -1.33 2.53
CA ARG A 107 16.50 -2.72 2.03
C ARG A 107 15.15 -3.40 2.18
N ILE A 108 14.82 -4.27 1.23
CA ILE A 108 13.75 -5.26 1.36
C ILE A 108 14.30 -6.53 1.99
N ALA A 109 13.71 -6.94 3.11
CA ALA A 109 14.13 -8.09 3.90
C ALA A 109 13.07 -9.21 4.02
N GLY A 110 11.84 -8.98 3.57
CA GLY A 110 10.74 -9.92 3.76
C GLY A 110 9.57 -9.76 2.80
N ALA A 111 8.69 -10.77 2.81
CA ALA A 111 7.60 -10.89 1.85
C ALA A 111 6.51 -9.83 2.05
N GLU A 112 6.19 -9.48 3.29
CA GLU A 112 5.22 -8.43 3.62
C GLU A 112 5.68 -7.07 3.11
N GLN A 113 6.97 -6.77 3.28
CA GLN A 113 7.59 -5.55 2.76
C GLN A 113 7.57 -5.55 1.23
N ALA A 114 8.07 -6.60 0.58
CA ALA A 114 8.08 -6.71 -0.87
C ALA A 114 6.68 -6.55 -1.47
N ALA A 115 5.66 -7.15 -0.84
CA ALA A 115 4.27 -7.00 -1.26
C ALA A 115 3.81 -5.53 -1.25
N VAL A 116 4.07 -4.79 -0.17
CA VAL A 116 3.71 -3.37 -0.08
C VAL A 116 4.47 -2.53 -1.11
N TYR A 117 5.77 -2.80 -1.32
CA TYR A 117 6.59 -2.06 -2.29
C TYR A 117 6.09 -2.22 -3.73
N VAL A 118 5.51 -3.36 -4.10
CA VAL A 118 4.86 -3.57 -5.41
C VAL A 118 3.67 -2.62 -5.64
N LEU A 119 3.02 -2.13 -4.57
CA LEU A 119 1.90 -1.19 -4.68
C LEU A 119 2.36 0.27 -4.86
N SER A 120 3.65 0.56 -4.72
CA SER A 120 4.15 1.92 -4.83
C SER A 120 4.00 2.49 -6.24
N ILE A 121 3.81 3.81 -6.35
CA ILE A 121 3.94 4.53 -7.63
C ILE A 121 5.38 4.62 -8.13
N HIS A 122 6.39 4.48 -7.25
CA HIS A 122 7.79 4.63 -7.63
C HIS A 122 8.32 3.40 -8.37
N PRO A 123 8.92 3.57 -9.56
CA PRO A 123 9.57 2.47 -10.26
C PRO A 123 10.73 1.89 -9.45
N GLU A 124 11.45 2.68 -8.65
CA GLU A 124 12.56 2.21 -7.82
C GLU A 124 12.10 1.25 -6.72
N HIS A 125 10.96 1.55 -6.08
CA HIS A 125 10.35 0.65 -5.09
C HIS A 125 9.88 -0.65 -5.74
N GLN A 126 9.21 -0.55 -6.91
CA GLN A 126 8.74 -1.73 -7.65
C GLN A 126 9.92 -2.61 -8.09
N ALA A 127 10.98 -2.01 -8.63
CA ALA A 127 12.19 -2.70 -9.06
C ALA A 127 12.89 -3.41 -7.90
N ALA A 128 13.00 -2.77 -6.73
CA ALA A 128 13.57 -3.39 -5.54
C ALA A 128 12.75 -4.61 -5.10
N ALA A 129 11.42 -4.51 -5.11
CA ALA A 129 10.53 -5.61 -4.75
C ALA A 129 10.61 -6.77 -5.74
N GLU A 130 10.64 -6.46 -7.04
CA GLU A 130 10.82 -7.45 -8.09
C GLU A 130 12.17 -8.17 -7.97
N ALA A 131 13.27 -7.42 -7.82
CA ALA A 131 14.59 -7.99 -7.61
C ALA A 131 14.67 -8.88 -6.37
N TRP A 132 13.99 -8.51 -5.28
CA TRP A 132 13.87 -9.38 -4.10
C TRP A 132 13.09 -10.67 -4.39
N MET A 133 11.99 -10.58 -5.14
CA MET A 133 11.17 -11.74 -5.51
C MET A 133 11.86 -12.70 -6.47
N THR A 134 12.70 -12.20 -7.37
CA THR A 134 13.44 -13.02 -8.35
C THR A 134 14.75 -13.59 -7.80
N ALA A 135 15.30 -13.03 -6.72
CA ALA A 135 16.54 -13.51 -6.10
C ALA A 135 16.44 -14.94 -5.52
N ASP A 136 15.25 -15.39 -5.12
CA ASP A 136 14.98 -16.77 -4.67
C ASP A 136 13.54 -17.16 -5.05
N PRO A 137 13.30 -18.30 -5.73
CA PRO A 137 11.94 -18.78 -6.03
C PRO A 137 11.00 -18.86 -4.81
N ARG A 138 11.55 -19.06 -3.60
CA ARG A 138 10.80 -19.06 -2.34
C ARG A 138 10.25 -17.68 -1.98
N ASN A 139 10.92 -16.60 -2.39
CA ASN A 139 10.52 -15.22 -2.13
C ASN A 139 9.23 -14.89 -2.88
N ALA A 140 9.19 -15.14 -4.20
CA ALA A 140 7.97 -14.98 -4.99
C ALA A 140 6.80 -15.83 -4.44
N LYS A 141 7.09 -17.08 -4.02
CA LYS A 141 6.07 -17.93 -3.37
C LYS A 141 5.56 -17.34 -2.06
N ALA A 142 6.44 -16.76 -1.24
CA ALA A 142 6.08 -16.11 0.02
C ALA A 142 5.20 -14.87 -0.21
N VAL A 143 5.53 -14.02 -1.18
CA VAL A 143 4.68 -12.86 -1.54
C VAL A 143 3.31 -13.31 -2.00
N ARG A 144 3.23 -14.33 -2.88
CA ARG A 144 1.94 -14.90 -3.30
C ARG A 144 1.13 -15.45 -2.11
N LYS A 145 1.80 -15.98 -1.09
CA LYS A 145 1.14 -16.45 0.16
C LYS A 145 0.62 -15.26 0.97
N VAL A 146 1.36 -14.15 1.06
CA VAL A 146 0.89 -12.91 1.71
C VAL A 146 -0.39 -12.40 1.03
N VAL A 147 -0.41 -12.33 -0.30
CA VAL A 147 -1.59 -11.90 -1.07
C VAL A 147 -2.79 -12.81 -0.83
N ARG A 148 -2.59 -14.13 -0.87
CA ARG A 148 -3.69 -15.09 -0.66
C ARG A 148 -4.19 -15.15 0.79
N GLY A 149 -3.30 -14.88 1.75
CA GLY A 149 -3.60 -14.97 3.18
C GLY A 149 -4.23 -13.71 3.77
N ASP A 150 -4.15 -12.56 3.09
CA ASP A 150 -4.68 -11.29 3.58
C ASP A 150 -5.67 -10.69 2.57
N LYS A 151 -6.97 -10.83 2.89
CA LYS A 151 -8.06 -10.29 2.07
C LYS A 151 -7.98 -8.77 1.90
N ARG A 152 -7.58 -8.03 2.93
CA ARG A 152 -7.46 -6.56 2.87
C ARG A 152 -6.40 -6.16 1.85
N PHE A 153 -5.24 -6.81 1.93
CA PHE A 153 -4.16 -6.58 0.98
C PHE A 153 -4.57 -6.99 -0.45
N ALA A 154 -5.24 -8.13 -0.61
CA ALA A 154 -5.73 -8.58 -1.91
C ALA A 154 -6.72 -7.57 -2.54
N THR A 155 -7.61 -6.98 -1.72
CA THR A 155 -8.52 -5.91 -2.17
C THR A 155 -7.74 -4.71 -2.67
N LEU A 156 -6.78 -4.18 -1.90
CA LEU A 156 -5.96 -3.04 -2.33
C LEU A 156 -5.18 -3.33 -3.63
N LEU A 157 -4.59 -4.52 -3.74
CA LEU A 157 -3.87 -4.94 -4.94
C LEU A 157 -4.79 -5.07 -6.16
N LYS A 158 -6.00 -5.61 -6.00
CA LYS A 158 -7.01 -5.66 -7.07
C LYS A 158 -7.38 -4.24 -7.51
N THR A 159 -7.65 -3.36 -6.54
CA THR A 159 -8.05 -1.97 -6.80
C THR A 159 -6.97 -1.19 -7.57
N ALA A 160 -5.69 -1.32 -7.19
CA ALA A 160 -4.58 -0.69 -7.91
C ALA A 160 -4.41 -1.23 -9.35
N ARG A 161 -4.69 -2.51 -9.58
CA ARG A 161 -4.52 -3.14 -10.91
C ARG A 161 -5.60 -2.77 -11.91
N LEU A 162 -6.85 -2.64 -11.44
CA LEU A 162 -7.99 -2.29 -12.31
C LEU A 162 -7.82 -0.91 -12.96
N THR A 163 -6.97 -0.05 -12.40
CA THR A 163 -6.71 1.32 -12.86
C THR A 163 -5.43 1.44 -13.70
N GLY A 164 -4.78 0.32 -14.05
CA GLY A 164 -3.59 0.32 -14.91
C GLY A 164 -2.28 0.68 -14.19
N ALA A 165 -2.27 0.83 -12.86
CA ALA A 165 -1.01 0.90 -12.12
C ALA A 165 -0.31 -0.47 -12.27
N ARG A 166 0.80 -0.49 -13.03
CA ARG A 166 1.53 -1.72 -13.38
C ARG A 166 2.03 -2.44 -12.13
N ALA A 167 1.28 -3.44 -11.66
CA ALA A 167 1.76 -4.47 -10.75
C ALA A 167 2.18 -5.71 -11.56
N GLY A 168 3.14 -5.55 -12.48
CA GLY A 168 3.56 -6.60 -13.43
C GLY A 168 4.27 -7.80 -12.79
N ALA A 169 4.75 -7.67 -11.55
CA ALA A 169 5.59 -8.70 -10.92
C ALA A 169 4.82 -9.91 -10.32
N LEU A 170 3.50 -9.94 -10.44
CA LEU A 170 2.65 -10.93 -9.75
C LEU A 170 1.62 -11.61 -10.67
N THR A 171 1.72 -11.39 -11.99
CA THR A 171 0.88 -12.01 -13.02
C THR A 171 1.63 -13.14 -13.71
N GLU A 172 1.09 -14.34 -13.55
CA GLU A 172 1.16 -15.47 -14.49
C GLU A 172 2.51 -16.16 -14.77
N GLU A 173 2.90 -17.06 -13.86
CA GLU A 173 3.47 -18.36 -14.24
C GLU A 173 3.14 -19.37 -13.12
N GLY A 174 2.19 -20.26 -13.40
CA GLY A 174 1.70 -21.24 -12.42
C GLY A 174 0.28 -21.78 -12.66
N ALA A 175 -0.40 -21.36 -13.73
CA ALA A 175 -1.65 -21.99 -14.18
C ALA A 175 -1.46 -22.92 -15.39
N ARG A 176 -0.24 -23.04 -15.95
CA ARG A 176 0.11 -24.01 -16.99
C ARG A 176 1.59 -24.41 -16.89
N SER A 177 1.87 -25.47 -16.13
CA SER A 177 2.89 -26.51 -16.37
C SER A 177 2.98 -27.39 -15.12
#